data_AF-A0A9W8KU89-F1
#
_entry.id   AF-A0A9W8KU89-F1
#
_cell.length_a   1.000
_cell.length_b   1.000
_cell.length_c   1.000
_cell.angle_alpha   90.00
_cell.angle_beta   90.00
_cell.angle_gamma   90.00
#
_symmetry.space_group_name_H-M   'P 1'
#
loop_
_entity.id
_entity.type
_entity.pdbx_description
1 polymer ?
#
loop_
_entity_poly.entity_id
_entity_poly.type
_entity_poly.pdbx_seq_one_letter_code
_entity_poly.pdbx_strand_id
1 'polypeptide(L)'
;MSSTKDYFSLIEDSACSKSGLQPADIESGLAAVTSSPTLFLNDRALYVSVILQRFVYTDVDRLSPKAIYLAMGVLKAFGRLINSSDDELVSEKAVGGLLQLALSLKTSACASYGKASETNYALDACNEALTCVANAMLLQPTSRAHMAKCDGFKTISEILCSILATNATSAFLCGRCLLLSLVTEENARHCVKELYLQVVLAQTISIFLDRQRSGFVAPSDRFTPEQVMAELFKAAMSLCVYFQRSVRHGPSKQDNKDDSLPPKQAVEFADLLKVSLATLNQLKLADDHLTDSAKQAASIALNFPTKAPDSIRAIWLPASNKWKNLDSIYELFKAIVGQIFGGSPTGSDDKDKVLLSVSELYQNELTPLALILVRLMSEHSDARLRIFHQVYPQNANIDYSLLPEDRPGISARIVRLMRVPQGGMLPGAMGDFLLAVLGHDVKQFIMGVGYGNAAGYMFARGIEMPADALDQASASVDAGGMTVDPITGCSLNQTDIDRELANMTEEEKEREAERLFVLFERLNRTGFIKADNPVRAAVESGRFQEIPDDGNSESRNSSSN
;
A
#
# COMPACT_ATOMS: atom_id res chain seq x y z
N MET A 1 36.82 38.71 25.92
CA MET A 1 36.04 37.75 25.09
C MET A 1 37.02 37.08 24.17
N SER A 2 37.40 35.84 24.52
CA SER A 2 38.46 35.09 23.84
C SER A 2 38.05 34.80 22.39
N SER A 3 38.89 35.20 21.44
CA SER A 3 38.78 34.88 20.01
C SER A 3 38.72 33.37 19.85
N THR A 4 37.53 32.82 19.63
CA THR A 4 37.36 31.44 19.19
C THR A 4 37.95 31.38 17.78
N LYS A 5 39.13 30.76 17.63
CA LYS A 5 39.73 30.57 16.31
C LYS A 5 38.81 29.67 15.50
N ASP A 6 38.30 30.22 14.42
CA ASP A 6 37.41 29.53 13.51
C ASP A 6 38.22 28.56 12.61
N TYR A 7 37.66 27.42 12.22
CA TYR A 7 38.38 26.41 11.43
C TYR A 7 38.99 27.00 10.16
N PHE A 8 38.28 27.94 9.55
CA PHE A 8 38.77 28.64 8.37
C PHE A 8 39.97 29.57 8.65
N SER A 9 39.97 30.27 9.80
CA SER A 9 41.12 31.07 10.25
C SER A 9 42.38 30.23 10.52
N LEU A 10 42.21 28.95 10.89
CA LEU A 10 43.31 28.00 11.07
C LEU A 10 43.95 27.58 9.74
N ILE A 11 43.26 27.76 8.60
CA ILE A 11 43.71 27.38 7.26
C ILE A 11 44.31 28.57 6.50
N GLU A 12 43.77 29.79 6.69
CA GLU A 12 44.27 31.00 6.04
C GLU A 12 45.62 31.51 6.59
N ASP A 13 45.98 31.15 7.83
CA ASP A 13 47.31 31.43 8.40
C ASP A 13 48.38 30.57 7.68
N SER A 14 48.90 31.15 6.61
CA SER A 14 49.81 30.62 5.56
C SER A 14 51.11 29.91 5.99
N ALA A 15 51.35 29.66 7.28
CA ALA A 15 52.43 28.78 7.74
C ALA A 15 52.07 27.28 7.67
N CYS A 16 50.79 26.92 7.49
CA CYS A 16 50.30 25.53 7.53
C CYS A 16 49.66 25.04 6.20
N SER A 17 49.91 25.71 5.08
CA SER A 17 49.37 25.32 3.76
C SER A 17 49.83 23.93 3.29
N LYS A 18 50.86 23.37 3.92
CA LYS A 18 51.27 21.96 3.80
C LYS A 18 51.77 21.47 5.17
N SER A 19 51.04 20.55 5.79
CA SER A 19 51.40 19.76 6.99
C SER A 19 51.72 20.53 8.29
N GLY A 20 50.81 20.48 9.28
CA GLY A 20 51.16 20.86 10.66
C GLY A 20 50.01 21.11 11.65
N LEU A 21 48.75 21.22 11.21
CA LEU A 21 47.63 21.40 12.12
C LEU A 21 47.45 20.17 13.01
N GLN A 22 47.37 20.37 14.32
CA GLN A 22 47.11 19.28 15.25
C GLN A 22 45.65 18.82 15.11
N PRO A 23 45.37 17.51 15.24
CA PRO A 23 43.98 17.01 15.18
C PRO A 23 43.03 17.75 16.13
N ALA A 24 43.53 18.15 17.31
CA ALA A 24 42.75 18.89 18.30
C ALA A 24 42.30 20.28 17.83
N ASP A 25 43.12 20.99 17.04
CA ASP A 25 42.79 22.32 16.53
C ASP A 25 41.70 22.23 15.46
N ILE A 26 41.83 21.26 14.55
CA ILE A 26 40.81 20.95 13.53
C ILE A 26 39.50 20.55 14.19
N GLU A 27 39.54 19.63 15.16
CA GLU A 27 38.35 19.20 15.90
C GLU A 27 37.69 20.36 16.64
N SER A 28 38.46 21.23 17.30
CA SER A 28 37.91 22.39 18.02
C SER A 28 37.23 23.38 17.09
N GLY A 29 37.87 23.69 15.95
CA GLY A 29 37.29 24.60 14.95
C GLY A 29 36.01 24.04 14.35
N LEU A 30 36.02 22.78 13.90
CA LEU A 30 34.83 22.14 13.32
C LEU A 30 33.71 21.94 14.35
N ALA A 31 34.03 21.66 15.62
CA ALA A 31 33.04 21.55 16.69
C ALA A 31 32.31 22.88 16.96
N ALA A 32 33.03 24.01 16.88
CA ALA A 32 32.42 25.34 17.02
C ALA A 32 31.37 25.60 15.92
N VAL A 33 31.71 25.28 14.66
CA VAL A 33 30.80 25.43 13.52
C VAL A 33 29.61 24.46 13.62
N THR A 34 29.87 23.20 13.99
CA THR A 34 28.80 22.18 14.12
C THR A 34 27.79 22.54 15.21
N SER A 35 28.23 23.19 16.30
CA SER A 35 27.37 23.58 17.42
C SER A 35 26.48 24.78 17.10
N SER A 36 26.96 25.70 16.28
CA SER A 36 26.29 26.96 15.96
C SER A 36 26.37 27.31 14.46
N PRO A 37 25.83 26.48 13.55
CA PRO A 37 26.02 26.64 12.11
C PRO A 37 25.39 27.94 11.57
N THR A 38 24.40 28.51 12.25
CA THR A 38 23.74 29.76 11.87
C THR A 38 24.66 30.98 11.93
N LEU A 39 25.71 30.94 12.77
CA LEU A 39 26.69 32.03 12.88
C LEU A 39 27.61 32.11 11.66
N PHE A 40 27.73 31.03 10.88
CA PHE A 40 28.67 30.87 9.77
C PHE A 40 27.97 30.84 8.41
N LEU A 41 26.71 31.28 8.32
CA LEU A 41 25.93 31.23 7.08
C LEU A 41 26.47 32.13 5.98
N ASN A 42 27.04 33.29 6.34
CA ASN A 42 27.62 34.23 5.38
C ASN A 42 28.81 33.60 4.63
N ASP A 43 29.56 32.71 5.29
CA ASP A 43 30.74 32.04 4.73
C ASP A 43 30.45 30.58 4.31
N ARG A 44 29.17 30.18 4.27
CA ARG A 44 28.76 28.79 4.01
C ARG A 44 29.41 28.19 2.77
N ALA A 45 29.41 28.91 1.64
CA ALA A 45 29.95 28.40 0.38
C ALA A 45 31.46 28.09 0.49
N LEU A 46 32.18 28.93 1.22
CA LEU A 46 33.60 28.77 1.48
C LEU A 46 33.87 27.55 2.37
N TYR A 47 33.11 27.41 3.45
CA TYR A 47 33.15 26.23 4.32
C TYR A 47 32.91 24.93 3.56
N VAL A 48 31.86 24.90 2.74
CA VAL A 48 31.52 23.75 1.91
C VAL A 48 32.70 23.38 1.01
N SER A 49 33.23 24.36 0.27
CA SER A 49 34.32 24.13 -0.68
C SER A 49 35.58 23.61 -0.01
N VAL A 50 35.97 24.22 1.11
CA VAL A 50 37.16 23.82 1.88
C VAL A 50 37.01 22.41 2.43
N ILE A 51 35.86 22.10 3.04
CA ILE A 51 35.62 20.77 3.62
C ILE A 51 35.57 19.71 2.51
N LEU A 52 34.88 19.97 1.40
CA LEU A 52 34.86 19.06 0.26
C LEU A 52 36.28 18.82 -0.27
N GLN A 53 37.08 19.87 -0.46
CA GLN A 53 38.43 19.73 -0.97
C GLN A 53 39.34 18.95 -0.01
N ARG A 54 39.30 19.23 1.29
CA ARG A 54 40.29 18.72 2.27
C ARG A 54 39.89 17.40 2.96
N PHE A 55 38.60 17.11 3.02
CA PHE A 55 38.06 15.87 3.61
C PHE A 55 37.46 14.91 2.60
N VAL A 56 36.88 15.37 1.48
CA VAL A 56 36.13 14.49 0.57
C VAL A 56 36.97 14.13 -0.65
N TYR A 57 37.49 15.12 -1.37
CA TYR A 57 38.29 14.92 -2.57
C TYR A 57 39.74 14.55 -2.27
N THR A 58 40.23 14.93 -1.09
CA THR A 58 41.54 14.55 -0.56
C THR A 58 41.39 14.04 0.88
N ASP A 59 42.47 13.51 1.43
CA ASP A 59 42.56 12.99 2.78
C ASP A 59 43.41 13.88 3.72
N VAL A 60 43.75 15.10 3.28
CA VAL A 60 44.70 16.00 3.95
C VAL A 60 44.35 16.24 5.41
N ASP A 61 43.06 16.44 5.71
CA ASP A 61 42.59 16.71 7.09
C ASP A 61 41.88 15.52 7.74
N ARG A 62 41.96 14.32 7.14
CA ARG A 62 41.42 13.07 7.74
C ARG A 62 42.31 12.53 8.86
N LEU A 63 42.75 13.41 9.76
CA LEU A 63 43.73 13.11 10.81
C LEU A 63 43.13 12.31 11.98
N SER A 64 41.82 12.39 12.20
CA SER A 64 41.09 11.57 13.19
C SER A 64 39.67 11.24 12.72
N PRO A 65 39.09 10.09 13.13
CA PRO A 65 37.68 9.77 12.84
C PRO A 65 36.71 10.85 13.33
N LYS A 66 37.02 11.49 14.46
CA LYS A 66 36.23 12.57 15.05
C LYS A 66 36.27 13.84 14.20
N ALA A 67 37.41 14.21 13.62
CA ALA A 67 37.52 15.33 12.70
C ALA A 67 36.65 15.11 11.45
N ILE A 68 36.67 13.90 10.88
CA ILE A 68 35.81 13.53 9.74
C ILE A 68 34.34 13.64 10.12
N TYR A 69 33.94 13.10 11.27
CA TYR A 69 32.57 13.20 11.77
C TYR A 69 32.12 14.66 11.92
N LEU A 70 32.92 15.53 12.53
CA LEU A 70 32.59 16.94 12.70
C LEU A 70 32.52 17.67 11.35
N ALA A 71 33.45 17.41 10.44
CA ALA A 71 33.43 17.96 9.08
C ALA A 71 32.14 17.58 8.32
N MET A 72 31.75 16.31 8.37
CA MET A 72 30.49 15.85 7.77
C MET A 72 29.27 16.43 8.51
N GLY A 73 29.37 16.66 9.82
CA GLY A 73 28.35 17.35 10.61
C GLY A 73 28.11 18.79 10.13
N VAL A 74 29.17 19.53 9.81
CA VAL A 74 29.10 20.86 9.20
C VAL A 74 28.45 20.79 7.82
N LEU A 75 28.89 19.86 6.96
CA LEU A 75 28.28 19.68 5.64
C LEU A 75 26.80 19.32 5.73
N LYS A 76 26.40 18.45 6.67
CA LYS A 76 24.98 18.13 6.91
C LYS A 76 24.20 19.39 7.29
N ALA A 77 24.71 20.18 8.22
CA ALA A 77 24.03 21.38 8.69
C ALA A 77 23.79 22.36 7.53
N PHE A 78 24.80 22.59 6.70
CA PHE A 78 24.69 23.44 5.51
C PHE A 78 23.91 22.78 4.35
N GLY A 79 23.89 21.46 4.28
CA GLY A 79 23.12 20.68 3.30
C GLY A 79 21.61 20.78 3.51
N ARG A 80 21.15 21.19 4.69
CA ARG A 80 19.72 21.50 4.94
C ARG A 80 19.25 22.81 4.32
N LEU A 81 20.19 23.65 3.86
CA LEU A 81 19.93 25.00 3.37
C LEU A 81 20.18 25.14 1.87
N ILE A 82 20.33 24.03 1.15
CA ILE A 82 20.49 24.03 -0.30
C ILE A 82 19.23 24.62 -0.94
N ASN A 83 19.42 25.71 -1.68
CA ASN A 83 18.34 26.45 -2.35
C ASN A 83 18.57 26.63 -3.87
N SER A 84 19.73 26.26 -4.38
CA SER A 84 20.11 26.39 -5.80
C SER A 84 20.71 25.09 -6.33
N SER A 85 20.55 24.84 -7.63
CA SER A 85 21.21 23.77 -8.36
C SER A 85 22.72 23.98 -8.50
N ASP A 86 23.19 25.23 -8.34
CA ASP A 86 24.61 25.59 -8.50
C ASP A 86 25.43 25.39 -7.23
N ASP A 87 24.79 24.91 -6.15
CA ASP A 87 25.45 24.63 -4.89
C ASP A 87 26.47 23.49 -5.03
N GLU A 88 27.69 23.69 -4.52
CA GLU A 88 28.77 22.72 -4.68
C GLU A 88 28.42 21.35 -4.07
N LEU A 89 27.60 21.30 -3.00
CA LEU A 89 27.15 20.04 -2.39
C LEU A 89 26.25 19.18 -3.29
N VAL A 90 25.64 19.81 -4.30
CA VAL A 90 24.71 19.17 -5.24
C VAL A 90 25.46 18.64 -6.47
N SER A 91 26.71 19.09 -6.67
CA SER A 91 27.53 18.73 -7.81
C SER A 91 27.81 17.22 -7.89
N GLU A 92 28.01 16.73 -9.11
CA GLU A 92 28.40 15.34 -9.38
C GLU A 92 29.62 14.90 -8.58
N LYS A 93 30.62 15.79 -8.49
CA LYS A 93 31.87 15.55 -7.78
C LYS A 93 31.61 15.40 -6.27
N ALA A 94 30.77 16.25 -5.69
CA ALA A 94 30.43 16.17 -4.26
C ALA A 94 29.63 14.91 -3.95
N VAL A 95 28.59 14.60 -4.72
CA VAL A 95 27.78 13.39 -4.53
C VAL A 95 28.63 12.13 -4.65
N GLY A 96 29.43 12.00 -5.71
CA GLY A 96 30.34 10.87 -5.89
C GLY A 96 31.40 10.79 -4.80
N GLY A 97 32.03 11.91 -4.46
CA GLY A 97 33.06 11.98 -3.43
C GLY A 97 32.55 11.59 -2.04
N LEU A 98 31.35 12.06 -1.66
CA LEU A 98 30.73 11.73 -0.38
C LEU A 98 30.36 10.24 -0.27
N LEU A 99 29.86 9.65 -1.36
CA LEU A 99 29.58 8.21 -1.42
C LEU A 99 30.86 7.38 -1.30
N GLN A 100 31.92 7.77 -2.01
CA GLN A 100 33.22 7.10 -1.90
C GLN A 100 33.85 7.27 -0.52
N LEU A 101 33.70 8.44 0.11
CA LEU A 101 34.13 8.65 1.50
C LEU A 101 33.35 7.70 2.43
N ALA A 102 32.03 7.63 2.32
CA ALA A 102 31.20 6.72 3.11
C ALA A 102 31.64 5.24 2.94
N LEU A 103 31.91 4.82 1.70
CA LEU A 103 32.45 3.49 1.41
C LEU A 103 33.86 3.27 1.98
N SER A 104 34.72 4.28 2.00
CA SER A 104 36.06 4.15 2.60
C SER A 104 36.00 3.98 4.12
N LEU A 105 35.08 4.70 4.78
CA LEU A 105 34.85 4.66 6.22
C LEU A 105 34.24 3.32 6.68
N LYS A 106 33.54 2.60 5.79
CA LYS A 106 33.12 1.21 6.00
C LYS A 106 34.32 0.28 6.23
N THR A 107 35.36 0.41 5.41
CA THR A 107 36.50 -0.52 5.41
C THR A 107 37.32 -0.38 6.69
N SER A 108 37.49 0.86 7.18
CA SER A 108 38.20 1.14 8.43
C SER A 108 37.40 0.74 9.67
N ALA A 109 36.08 0.90 9.67
CA ALA A 109 35.21 0.46 10.78
C ALA A 109 35.17 -1.07 10.93
N CYS A 110 35.23 -1.83 9.83
CA CYS A 110 35.30 -3.29 9.88
C CYS A 110 36.65 -3.81 10.42
N ALA A 111 37.75 -3.11 10.13
CA ALA A 111 39.11 -3.51 10.51
C ALA A 111 39.48 -3.21 11.98
N SER A 112 38.71 -2.38 12.68
CA SER A 112 39.03 -1.85 14.03
C SER A 112 38.18 -2.45 15.16
N TYR A 113 37.58 -3.63 14.91
CA TYR A 113 36.84 -4.42 15.92
C TYR A 113 37.68 -4.60 17.19
N GLY A 114 37.38 -3.82 18.25
CA GLY A 114 38.11 -3.84 19.53
C GLY A 114 38.38 -2.49 20.18
N LYS A 115 38.27 -1.35 19.45
CA LYS A 115 38.39 0.01 20.02
C LYS A 115 37.07 0.78 19.92
N ALA A 116 36.20 0.60 20.92
CA ALA A 116 34.80 1.07 20.90
C ALA A 116 34.59 2.58 20.66
N SER A 117 35.55 3.46 20.98
CA SER A 117 35.37 4.91 20.81
C SER A 117 35.69 5.43 19.40
N GLU A 118 36.68 4.85 18.72
CA GLU A 118 37.08 5.28 17.36
C GLU A 118 36.15 4.70 16.28
N THR A 119 35.62 3.49 16.49
CA THR A 119 34.66 2.85 15.59
C THR A 119 33.34 3.62 15.49
N ASN A 120 32.90 4.27 16.56
CA ASN A 120 31.65 5.02 16.58
C ASN A 120 31.72 6.28 15.70
N TYR A 121 32.82 7.03 15.76
CA TYR A 121 32.96 8.25 14.95
C TYR A 121 33.06 7.96 13.45
N ALA A 122 33.71 6.88 13.03
CA ALA A 122 33.77 6.51 11.61
C ALA A 122 32.39 6.14 11.06
N LEU A 123 31.59 5.41 11.85
CA LEU A 123 30.21 5.06 11.51
C LEU A 123 29.31 6.30 11.49
N ASP A 124 29.44 7.18 12.48
CA ASP A 124 28.72 8.44 12.50
C ASP A 124 29.08 9.31 11.30
N ALA A 125 30.36 9.46 10.98
CA ALA A 125 30.83 10.18 9.80
C ALA A 125 30.24 9.60 8.49
N CYS A 126 30.18 8.28 8.37
CA CYS A 126 29.52 7.60 7.24
C CYS A 126 28.04 7.98 7.15
N ASN A 127 27.31 7.94 8.28
CA ASN A 127 25.90 8.32 8.34
C ASN A 127 25.68 9.80 7.99
N GLU A 128 26.57 10.68 8.43
CA GLU A 128 26.53 12.10 8.12
C GLU A 128 26.80 12.37 6.62
N ALA A 129 27.76 11.67 6.02
CA ALA A 129 28.03 11.74 4.58
C ALA A 129 26.84 11.26 3.75
N LEU A 130 26.24 10.11 4.09
CA LEU A 130 25.02 9.61 3.44
C LEU A 130 23.84 10.57 3.61
N THR A 131 23.72 11.23 4.77
CA THR A 131 22.70 12.25 5.02
C THR A 131 22.89 13.46 4.09
N CYS A 132 24.13 13.90 3.86
CA CYS A 132 24.43 14.97 2.90
C CYS A 132 23.97 14.61 1.49
N VAL A 133 24.27 13.38 1.05
CA VAL A 133 23.85 12.87 -0.27
C VAL A 133 22.33 12.78 -0.39
N ALA A 134 21.65 12.27 0.64
CA ALA A 134 20.19 12.21 0.67
C ALA A 134 19.55 13.60 0.62
N ASN A 135 20.08 14.58 1.37
CA ASN A 135 19.60 15.95 1.37
C ASN A 135 19.79 16.63 0.01
N ALA A 136 20.95 16.43 -0.64
CA ALA A 136 21.18 16.96 -1.98
C ALA A 136 20.12 16.45 -2.98
N MET A 137 19.83 15.16 -2.99
CA MET A 137 18.81 14.56 -3.88
C MET A 137 17.37 14.89 -3.51
N LEU A 138 17.09 15.15 -2.23
CA LEU A 138 15.78 15.54 -1.76
C LEU A 138 15.47 16.99 -2.13
N LEU A 139 16.39 17.91 -1.85
CA LEU A 139 16.22 19.35 -2.06
C LEU A 139 16.46 19.77 -3.51
N GLN A 140 17.33 19.06 -4.25
CA GLN A 140 17.63 19.33 -5.65
C GLN A 140 17.50 18.04 -6.48
N PRO A 141 16.30 17.78 -7.05
CA PRO A 141 16.04 16.56 -7.82
C PRO A 141 16.97 16.32 -9.02
N THR A 142 17.56 17.38 -9.59
CA THR A 142 18.55 17.29 -10.67
C THR A 142 19.78 16.46 -10.28
N SER A 143 20.15 16.47 -8.99
CA SER A 143 21.31 15.71 -8.50
C SER A 143 21.11 14.21 -8.48
N ARG A 144 19.87 13.71 -8.56
CA ARG A 144 19.56 12.28 -8.62
C ARG A 144 20.21 11.61 -9.83
N ALA A 145 20.37 12.36 -10.93
CA ALA A 145 21.04 11.87 -12.14
C ALA A 145 22.54 11.60 -11.94
N HIS A 146 23.18 12.24 -10.95
CA HIS A 146 24.60 12.01 -10.67
C HIS A 146 24.87 10.60 -10.14
N MET A 147 23.89 9.95 -9.50
CA MET A 147 24.02 8.59 -8.97
C MET A 147 24.46 7.57 -10.02
N ALA A 148 23.98 7.69 -11.26
CA ALA A 148 24.41 6.81 -12.35
C ALA A 148 25.81 7.18 -12.87
N LYS A 149 26.15 8.47 -12.87
CA LYS A 149 27.42 8.98 -13.42
C LYS A 149 28.62 8.71 -12.52
N CYS A 150 28.42 8.65 -11.20
CA CYS A 150 29.49 8.48 -10.22
C CYS A 150 29.56 7.07 -9.60
N ASP A 151 29.01 6.04 -10.26
CA ASP A 151 28.89 4.68 -9.73
C ASP A 151 28.21 4.62 -8.34
N GLY A 152 27.28 5.55 -8.10
CA GLY A 152 26.61 5.70 -6.81
C GLY A 152 25.77 4.48 -6.43
N PHE A 153 25.10 3.85 -7.40
CA PHE A 153 24.34 2.61 -7.16
C PHE A 153 25.23 1.45 -6.73
N LYS A 154 26.38 1.26 -7.40
CA LYS A 154 27.37 0.26 -7.04
C LYS A 154 27.89 0.52 -5.62
N THR A 155 28.22 1.78 -5.34
CA THR A 155 28.72 2.20 -4.01
C THR A 155 27.70 1.90 -2.90
N ILE A 156 26.42 2.24 -3.10
CA ILE A 156 25.37 1.91 -2.12
C ILE A 156 25.19 0.41 -1.97
N SER A 157 25.19 -0.34 -3.08
CA SER A 157 25.10 -1.80 -3.05
C SER A 157 26.24 -2.41 -2.22
N GLU A 158 27.46 -1.91 -2.38
CA GLU A 158 28.61 -2.37 -1.59
C GLU A 158 28.49 -2.00 -0.10
N ILE A 159 27.92 -0.84 0.24
CA ILE A 159 27.62 -0.47 1.63
C ILE A 159 26.60 -1.46 2.23
N LEU A 160 25.52 -1.76 1.51
CA LEU A 160 24.49 -2.71 1.93
C LEU A 160 24.94 -4.19 1.93
N CYS A 161 25.99 -4.55 1.19
CA CYS A 161 26.56 -5.90 1.26
C CYS A 161 27.52 -6.10 2.46
N SER A 162 27.73 -5.08 3.29
CA SER A 162 28.74 -5.12 4.36
C SER A 162 28.16 -5.27 5.75
N ILE A 163 29.03 -5.41 6.77
CA ILE A 163 28.63 -5.34 8.19
C ILE A 163 27.81 -4.07 8.48
N LEU A 164 27.96 -2.97 7.73
CA LEU A 164 27.13 -1.77 7.89
C LEU A 164 25.65 -1.97 7.56
N ALA A 165 25.27 -3.02 6.83
CA ALA A 165 23.86 -3.41 6.69
C ALA A 165 23.24 -3.86 8.01
N THR A 166 24.07 -4.09 9.03
CA THR A 166 23.63 -4.30 10.41
C THR A 166 23.52 -2.99 11.20
N ASN A 167 23.82 -1.82 10.63
CA ASN A 167 23.50 -0.54 11.25
C ASN A 167 22.19 0.01 10.69
N ALA A 168 21.23 0.35 11.57
CA ALA A 168 19.91 0.82 11.14
C ALA A 168 19.99 2.14 10.38
N THR A 169 20.80 3.08 10.87
CA THR A 169 20.96 4.41 10.26
C THR A 169 21.55 4.34 8.87
N SER A 170 22.63 3.57 8.68
CA SER A 170 23.26 3.41 7.37
C SER A 170 22.32 2.75 6.37
N ALA A 171 21.66 1.65 6.77
CA ALA A 171 20.72 0.93 5.91
C ALA A 171 19.51 1.80 5.50
N PHE A 172 18.94 2.57 6.44
CA PHE A 172 17.87 3.51 6.17
C PHE A 172 18.29 4.58 5.15
N LEU A 173 19.46 5.20 5.35
CA LEU A 173 19.96 6.25 4.46
C LEU A 173 20.29 5.70 3.07
N CYS A 174 20.87 4.50 2.98
CA CYS A 174 21.03 3.79 1.70
C CYS A 174 19.69 3.56 1.01
N GLY A 175 18.67 3.08 1.73
CA GLY A 175 17.30 2.94 1.22
C GLY A 175 16.74 4.25 0.69
N ARG A 176 16.89 5.35 1.44
CA ARG A 176 16.46 6.70 1.03
C ARG A 176 17.18 7.17 -0.23
N CYS A 177 18.50 6.99 -0.32
CA CYS A 177 19.27 7.35 -1.50
C CYS A 177 18.83 6.56 -2.74
N LEU A 178 18.57 5.25 -2.59
CA LEU A 178 18.05 4.40 -3.67
C LEU A 178 16.64 4.84 -4.08
N LEU A 179 15.74 5.04 -3.12
CA LEU A 179 14.37 5.49 -3.39
C LEU A 179 14.33 6.81 -4.16
N LEU A 180 15.20 7.77 -3.81
CA LEU A 180 15.26 9.06 -4.49
C LEU A 180 15.85 8.98 -5.90
N SER A 181 16.71 8.00 -6.19
CA SER A 181 17.49 7.93 -7.45
C SER A 181 17.05 6.85 -8.43
N LEU A 182 16.32 5.83 -7.98
CA LEU A 182 15.69 4.81 -8.82
C LEU A 182 14.41 5.35 -9.45
N VAL A 183 14.56 6.33 -10.34
CA VAL A 183 13.46 7.06 -10.99
C VAL A 183 13.39 6.83 -12.52
N THR A 184 14.29 6.02 -13.07
CA THR A 184 14.34 5.71 -14.51
C THR A 184 14.43 4.21 -14.77
N GLU A 185 13.90 3.78 -15.93
CA GLU A 185 13.96 2.39 -16.40
C GLU A 185 15.39 1.90 -16.66
N GLU A 186 16.29 2.81 -17.05
CA GLU A 186 17.71 2.53 -17.28
C GLU A 186 18.44 2.24 -15.97
N ASN A 187 18.24 3.09 -14.95
CA ASN A 187 18.83 2.89 -13.62
C ASN A 187 18.36 1.56 -13.02
N ALA A 188 17.07 1.26 -13.11
CA ALA A 188 16.51 0.01 -12.60
C ALA A 188 17.09 -1.21 -13.33
N ARG A 189 17.22 -1.15 -14.67
CA ARG A 189 17.83 -2.22 -15.47
C ARG A 189 19.28 -2.47 -15.05
N HIS A 190 20.08 -1.42 -14.93
CA HIS A 190 21.48 -1.52 -14.48
C HIS A 190 21.56 -2.14 -13.08
N CYS A 191 20.76 -1.65 -12.13
CA CYS A 191 20.75 -2.15 -10.75
C CYS A 191 20.35 -3.64 -10.65
N VAL A 192 19.41 -4.10 -11.48
CA VAL A 192 18.98 -5.51 -11.46
C VAL A 192 19.98 -6.42 -12.16
N LYS A 193 20.47 -6.02 -13.34
CA LYS A 193 21.28 -6.89 -14.21
C LYS A 193 22.75 -6.92 -13.84
N GLU A 194 23.32 -5.78 -13.45
CA GLU A 194 24.75 -5.66 -13.17
C GLU A 194 25.05 -5.75 -11.68
N LEU A 195 24.17 -5.19 -10.83
CA LEU A 195 24.43 -5.06 -9.40
C LEU A 195 23.65 -6.06 -8.52
N TYR A 196 22.67 -6.79 -9.09
CA TYR A 196 21.79 -7.70 -8.35
C TYR A 196 21.13 -7.04 -7.12
N LEU A 197 20.81 -5.75 -7.22
CA LEU A 197 20.37 -4.93 -6.08
C LEU A 197 19.10 -5.47 -5.41
N GLN A 198 18.21 -6.12 -6.17
CA GLN A 198 17.01 -6.78 -5.65
C GLN A 198 17.34 -7.89 -4.63
N VAL A 199 18.45 -8.60 -4.82
CA VAL A 199 18.93 -9.64 -3.89
C VAL A 199 19.52 -9.00 -2.65
N VAL A 200 20.33 -7.95 -2.83
CA VAL A 200 20.96 -7.19 -1.74
C VAL A 200 19.90 -6.57 -0.82
N LEU A 201 18.85 -5.97 -1.41
CA LEU A 201 17.73 -5.42 -0.67
C LEU A 201 16.98 -6.52 0.10
N ALA A 202 16.68 -7.65 -0.54
CA ALA A 202 15.99 -8.76 0.10
C ALA A 202 16.77 -9.31 1.31
N GLN A 203 18.08 -9.51 1.16
CA GLN A 203 18.97 -9.97 2.24
C GLN A 203 19.02 -8.96 3.39
N THR A 204 19.17 -7.66 3.08
CA THR A 204 19.20 -6.60 4.09
C THR A 204 17.88 -6.54 4.87
N ILE A 205 16.73 -6.59 4.17
CA ILE A 205 15.41 -6.61 4.80
C ILE A 205 15.26 -7.84 5.70
N SER A 206 15.75 -9.01 5.29
CA SER A 206 15.70 -10.23 6.11
C SER A 206 16.45 -10.05 7.44
N ILE A 207 17.61 -9.38 7.43
CA ILE A 207 18.38 -9.09 8.66
C ILE A 207 17.55 -8.22 9.62
N PHE A 208 16.89 -7.16 9.10
CA PHE A 208 16.07 -6.29 9.94
C PHE A 208 14.75 -6.93 10.38
N LEU A 209 14.20 -7.87 9.61
CA LEU A 209 13.06 -8.66 10.02
C LEU A 209 13.41 -9.55 11.22
N ASP A 210 14.56 -10.22 11.18
CA ASP A 210 15.04 -11.04 12.31
C ASP A 210 15.31 -10.17 13.56
N ARG A 211 15.82 -8.95 13.37
CA ARG A 211 16.00 -7.98 14.47
C ARG A 211 14.68 -7.54 15.06
N GLN A 212 13.71 -7.18 14.22
CA GLN A 212 12.36 -6.82 14.65
C GLN A 212 11.74 -7.95 15.46
N ARG A 213 11.92 -9.20 15.02
CA ARG A 213 11.46 -10.40 15.75
C ARG A 213 12.15 -10.58 17.10
N SER A 214 13.45 -10.31 17.18
CA SER A 214 14.21 -10.40 18.43
C SER A 214 13.92 -9.26 19.42
N GLY A 215 13.23 -8.19 18.99
CA GLY A 215 13.03 -6.97 19.77
C GLY A 215 14.33 -6.18 20.01
N PHE A 216 15.41 -6.50 19.29
CA PHE A 216 16.70 -5.84 19.45
C PHE A 216 16.71 -4.48 18.75
N VAL A 217 16.90 -3.42 19.54
CA VAL A 217 17.17 -2.06 19.07
C VAL A 217 18.45 -1.58 19.74
N ALA A 218 19.47 -1.26 18.96
CA ALA A 218 20.71 -0.76 19.53
C ALA A 218 20.50 0.67 20.07
N PRO A 219 21.06 1.05 21.24
CA PRO A 219 20.87 2.39 21.81
C PRO A 219 21.32 3.54 20.90
N SER A 220 22.24 3.27 19.97
CA SER A 220 22.76 4.23 18.99
C SER A 220 21.95 4.31 17.69
N ASP A 221 20.97 3.44 17.48
CA ASP A 221 20.19 3.43 16.23
C ASP A 221 19.21 4.61 16.20
N ARG A 222 19.31 5.43 15.14
CA ARG A 222 18.39 6.56 14.91
C ARG A 222 17.02 6.10 14.40
N PHE A 223 16.93 4.89 13.89
CA PHE A 223 15.74 4.31 13.28
C PHE A 223 15.48 2.91 13.81
N THR A 224 14.21 2.57 13.98
CA THR A 224 13.80 1.22 14.37
C THR A 224 13.97 0.24 13.19
N PRO A 225 14.11 -1.08 13.43
CA PRO A 225 14.15 -2.07 12.35
C PRO A 225 12.93 -1.99 11.42
N GLU A 226 11.75 -1.69 11.98
CA GLU A 226 10.53 -1.40 11.22
C GLU A 226 10.75 -0.29 10.20
N GLN A 227 11.23 0.88 10.64
CA GLN A 227 11.41 2.05 9.78
C GLN A 227 12.44 1.79 8.68
N VAL A 228 13.50 1.05 9.00
CA VAL A 228 14.51 0.61 8.03
C VAL A 228 13.88 -0.29 6.97
N MET A 229 13.13 -1.32 7.38
CA MET A 229 12.44 -2.22 6.44
C MET A 229 11.47 -1.45 5.55
N ALA A 230 10.67 -0.55 6.10
CA ALA A 230 9.72 0.25 5.32
C ALA A 230 10.43 1.08 4.24
N GLU A 231 11.58 1.68 4.57
CA GLU A 231 12.37 2.47 3.63
C GLU A 231 13.02 1.61 2.54
N LEU A 232 13.59 0.46 2.92
CA LEU A 232 14.19 -0.49 1.98
C LEU A 232 13.14 -1.12 1.05
N PHE A 233 11.95 -1.45 1.56
CA PHE A 233 10.85 -1.93 0.73
C PHE A 233 10.38 -0.86 -0.25
N LYS A 234 10.29 0.43 0.14
CA LYS A 234 9.97 1.50 -0.82
C LYS A 234 10.99 1.56 -1.96
N ALA A 235 12.29 1.46 -1.64
CA ALA A 235 13.35 1.39 -2.65
C ALA A 235 13.20 0.14 -3.55
N ALA A 236 12.90 -1.02 -2.95
CA ALA A 236 12.68 -2.27 -3.68
C ALA A 236 11.44 -2.22 -4.59
N MET A 237 10.37 -1.56 -4.15
CA MET A 237 9.17 -1.32 -4.94
C MET A 237 9.48 -0.42 -6.14
N SER A 238 10.23 0.68 -5.94
CA SER A 238 10.69 1.53 -7.04
C SER A 238 11.52 0.72 -8.06
N LEU A 239 12.47 -0.08 -7.57
CA LEU A 239 13.28 -0.97 -8.40
C LEU A 239 12.40 -1.93 -9.23
N CYS A 240 11.44 -2.60 -8.58
CA CYS A 240 10.54 -3.56 -9.21
C CYS A 240 9.70 -2.90 -10.31
N VAL A 241 9.04 -1.78 -10.02
CA VAL A 241 8.15 -1.09 -10.96
C VAL A 241 8.90 -0.56 -12.18
N TYR A 242 10.02 0.14 -11.98
CA TYR A 242 10.80 0.67 -13.10
C TYR A 242 11.47 -0.44 -13.91
N PHE A 243 11.91 -1.53 -13.28
CA PHE A 243 12.43 -2.68 -14.02
C PHE A 243 11.33 -3.37 -14.83
N GLN A 244 10.14 -3.55 -14.27
CA GLN A 244 9.00 -4.14 -14.99
C GLN A 244 8.62 -3.31 -16.22
N ARG A 245 8.57 -1.97 -16.11
CA ARG A 245 8.35 -1.07 -17.25
C ARG A 245 9.45 -1.21 -18.30
N SER A 246 10.71 -1.25 -17.86
CA SER A 246 11.90 -1.46 -18.71
C SER A 246 11.83 -2.74 -19.54
N VAL A 247 11.21 -3.79 -19.00
CA VAL A 247 11.02 -5.08 -19.68
C VAL A 247 9.83 -5.04 -20.65
N ARG A 248 8.73 -4.38 -20.27
CA ARG A 248 7.53 -4.22 -21.13
C ARG A 248 7.78 -3.34 -22.36
N HIS A 249 8.58 -2.27 -22.20
CA HIS A 249 8.97 -1.38 -23.30
C HIS A 249 10.12 -1.92 -24.16
N GLY A 250 10.69 -3.08 -23.82
CA GLY A 250 11.73 -3.73 -24.58
C GLY A 250 11.24 -4.25 -25.95
N PRO A 251 12.17 -4.70 -26.83
CA PRO A 251 11.84 -5.18 -28.18
C PRO A 251 10.89 -6.40 -28.18
N SER A 252 10.78 -7.12 -27.06
CA SER A 252 9.78 -8.16 -26.83
C SER A 252 8.49 -7.55 -26.26
N LYS A 253 7.65 -6.94 -27.10
CA LYS A 253 6.30 -6.53 -26.71
C LYS A 253 5.52 -7.76 -26.23
N GLN A 254 5.24 -7.86 -24.94
CA GLN A 254 4.24 -8.78 -24.42
C GLN A 254 2.94 -7.99 -24.25
N ASP A 255 1.95 -8.30 -25.08
CA ASP A 255 0.55 -7.85 -24.91
C ASP A 255 -0.12 -8.59 -23.73
N ASN A 256 0.55 -8.63 -22.57
CA ASN A 256 0.01 -9.29 -21.40
C ASN A 256 -0.93 -8.32 -20.66
N LYS A 257 -2.19 -8.72 -20.54
CA LYS A 257 -3.19 -8.10 -19.64
C LYS A 257 -2.87 -8.32 -18.15
N ASP A 258 -1.84 -9.09 -17.82
CA ASP A 258 -1.41 -9.35 -16.45
C ASP A 258 -0.38 -8.30 -16.00
N ASP A 259 -0.70 -7.58 -14.92
CA ASP A 259 0.17 -6.59 -14.29
C ASP A 259 1.29 -7.19 -13.41
N SER A 260 1.45 -8.51 -13.40
CA SER A 260 2.57 -9.18 -12.74
C SER A 260 3.89 -9.11 -13.52
N LEU A 261 4.98 -9.42 -12.83
CA LEU A 261 6.30 -9.65 -13.40
C LEU A 261 6.27 -10.87 -14.32
N PRO A 262 6.84 -10.78 -15.55
CA PRO A 262 6.92 -11.95 -16.41
C PRO A 262 7.73 -13.09 -15.76
N PRO A 263 7.47 -14.36 -16.10
CA PRO A 263 7.99 -15.51 -15.37
C PRO A 263 9.51 -15.52 -15.12
N LYS A 264 10.32 -15.09 -16.09
CA LYS A 264 11.79 -15.04 -15.93
C LYS A 264 12.20 -13.98 -14.90
N GLN A 265 11.63 -12.79 -15.01
CA GLN A 265 11.90 -11.67 -14.11
C GLN A 265 11.37 -11.94 -12.70
N ALA A 266 10.23 -12.62 -12.56
CA ALA A 266 9.72 -13.03 -11.26
C ALA A 266 10.75 -13.87 -10.49
N VAL A 267 11.49 -14.77 -11.18
CA VAL A 267 12.57 -15.57 -10.59
C VAL A 267 13.75 -14.71 -10.13
N GLU A 268 14.12 -13.67 -10.89
CA GLU A 268 15.19 -12.74 -10.51
C GLU A 268 14.88 -11.96 -9.22
N PHE A 269 13.59 -11.82 -8.90
CA PHE A 269 13.09 -11.14 -7.69
C PHE A 269 12.59 -12.13 -6.61
N ALA A 270 12.84 -13.42 -6.75
CA ALA A 270 12.28 -14.45 -5.88
C ALA A 270 12.60 -14.24 -4.39
N ASP A 271 13.81 -13.80 -4.05
CA ASP A 271 14.19 -13.54 -2.66
C ASP A 271 13.44 -12.35 -2.06
N LEU A 272 13.09 -11.36 -2.89
CA LEU A 272 12.26 -10.25 -2.46
C LEU A 272 10.84 -10.71 -2.14
N LEU A 273 10.25 -11.60 -2.95
CA LEU A 273 8.96 -12.22 -2.64
C LEU A 273 9.03 -13.01 -1.33
N LYS A 274 10.08 -13.82 -1.12
CA LYS A 274 10.25 -14.61 0.12
C LYS A 274 10.25 -13.71 1.35
N VAL A 275 11.03 -12.62 1.34
CA VAL A 275 11.10 -11.73 2.49
C VAL A 275 9.80 -10.93 2.67
N SER A 276 9.13 -10.51 1.59
CA SER A 276 7.82 -9.86 1.67
C SER A 276 6.78 -10.76 2.34
N LEU A 277 6.69 -12.04 1.94
CA LEU A 277 5.78 -13.00 2.57
C LEU A 277 6.22 -13.32 4.01
N ALA A 278 7.51 -13.39 4.30
CA ALA A 278 8.00 -13.56 5.66
C ALA A 278 7.58 -12.39 6.56
N THR A 279 7.66 -11.15 6.07
CA THR A 279 7.18 -9.95 6.78
C THR A 279 5.69 -10.04 7.07
N LEU A 280 4.85 -10.38 6.09
CA LEU A 280 3.40 -10.52 6.27
C LEU A 280 3.01 -11.66 7.22
N ASN A 281 3.78 -12.74 7.23
CA ASN A 281 3.55 -13.86 8.15
C ASN A 281 3.98 -13.56 9.60
N GLN A 282 4.94 -12.64 9.79
CA GLN A 282 5.56 -12.38 11.09
C GLN A 282 5.01 -11.13 11.78
N LEU A 283 4.80 -10.06 11.02
CA LEU A 283 4.33 -8.79 11.55
C LEU A 283 2.80 -8.82 11.63
N LYS A 284 2.29 -8.73 12.86
CA LYS A 284 0.87 -8.55 13.13
C LYS A 284 0.47 -7.08 12.98
N LEU A 285 -0.82 -6.82 13.14
CA LEU A 285 -1.34 -5.46 13.24
C LEU A 285 -0.74 -4.73 14.46
N ALA A 286 -0.35 -3.49 14.26
CA ALA A 286 0.08 -2.53 15.28
C ALA A 286 -0.93 -1.39 15.32
N ASP A 287 -1.47 -1.09 16.50
CA ASP A 287 -2.57 -0.13 16.67
C ASP A 287 -3.71 -0.39 15.68
N ASP A 288 -4.12 -1.66 15.58
CA ASP A 288 -5.15 -2.15 14.67
C ASP A 288 -4.84 -2.02 13.16
N HIS A 289 -3.69 -1.48 12.76
CA HIS A 289 -3.30 -1.29 11.37
C HIS A 289 -2.09 -2.13 10.94
N LEU A 290 -1.89 -2.30 9.63
CA LEU A 290 -0.63 -2.86 9.15
C LEU A 290 0.53 -1.92 9.54
N THR A 291 1.68 -2.50 9.89
CA THR A 291 2.92 -1.71 9.97
C THR A 291 3.27 -1.20 8.56
N ASP A 292 4.02 -0.10 8.47
CA ASP A 292 4.43 0.46 7.17
C ASP A 292 5.23 -0.56 6.35
N SER A 293 6.14 -1.28 7.00
CA SER A 293 6.87 -2.41 6.42
C SER A 293 5.94 -3.51 5.86
N ALA A 294 4.86 -3.87 6.56
CA ALA A 294 3.89 -4.86 6.06
C ALA A 294 3.08 -4.33 4.87
N LYS A 295 2.69 -3.05 4.86
CA LYS A 295 2.02 -2.39 3.72
C LYS A 295 2.87 -2.44 2.45
N GLN A 296 4.15 -2.09 2.60
CA GLN A 296 5.09 -2.13 1.48
C GLN A 296 5.37 -3.58 1.03
N ALA A 297 5.45 -4.53 1.96
CA ALA A 297 5.61 -5.95 1.63
C ALA A 297 4.41 -6.50 0.83
N ALA A 298 3.18 -6.17 1.20
CA ALA A 298 1.98 -6.54 0.43
C ALA A 298 2.01 -5.90 -0.98
N SER A 299 2.34 -4.62 -1.06
CA SER A 299 2.46 -3.91 -2.35
C SER A 299 3.48 -4.55 -3.28
N ILE A 300 4.62 -5.01 -2.75
CA ILE A 300 5.63 -5.73 -3.54
C ILE A 300 5.13 -7.11 -3.97
N ALA A 301 4.56 -7.89 -3.04
CA ALA A 301 4.07 -9.24 -3.33
C ALA A 301 2.99 -9.25 -4.43
N LEU A 302 2.19 -8.17 -4.53
CA LEU A 302 1.24 -7.97 -5.61
C LEU A 302 1.88 -7.92 -7.01
N ASN A 303 3.18 -7.68 -7.16
CA ASN A 303 3.82 -7.67 -8.49
C ASN A 303 4.22 -9.08 -8.98
N PHE A 304 3.96 -10.15 -8.20
CA PHE A 304 4.39 -11.50 -8.58
C PHE A 304 3.25 -12.35 -9.14
N PRO A 305 3.53 -13.22 -10.14
CA PRO A 305 2.58 -14.22 -10.58
C PRO A 305 2.41 -15.28 -9.48
N THR A 306 1.23 -15.92 -9.40
CA THR A 306 0.97 -16.95 -8.36
C THR A 306 0.91 -18.38 -8.91
N LYS A 307 0.83 -18.54 -10.24
CA LYS A 307 0.73 -19.84 -10.92
C LYS A 307 2.06 -20.35 -11.48
N ALA A 308 2.72 -19.56 -12.32
CA ALA A 308 3.96 -19.95 -13.00
C ALA A 308 5.00 -18.83 -12.88
N PRO A 309 6.30 -19.15 -12.78
CA PRO A 309 6.89 -20.50 -12.82
C PRO A 309 6.76 -21.26 -11.49
N ASP A 310 6.99 -22.57 -11.51
CA ASP A 310 6.84 -23.45 -10.34
C ASP A 310 7.70 -23.02 -9.14
N SER A 311 8.88 -22.44 -9.40
CA SER A 311 9.75 -21.90 -8.35
C SER A 311 9.10 -20.73 -7.58
N ILE A 312 8.32 -19.89 -8.26
CA ILE A 312 7.57 -18.80 -7.63
C ILE A 312 6.30 -19.32 -6.98
N ARG A 313 5.59 -20.26 -7.63
CA ARG A 313 4.43 -20.94 -7.02
C ARG A 313 4.79 -21.62 -5.70
N ALA A 314 5.95 -22.26 -5.63
CA ALA A 314 6.44 -22.91 -4.41
C ALA A 314 6.75 -21.93 -3.27
N ILE A 315 6.99 -20.65 -3.56
CA ILE A 315 7.15 -19.60 -2.55
C ILE A 315 5.78 -19.20 -1.99
N TRP A 316 4.78 -19.03 -2.86
CA TRP A 316 3.39 -18.75 -2.46
C TRP A 316 2.75 -19.90 -1.69
N LEU A 317 2.99 -21.14 -2.11
CA LEU A 317 2.42 -22.37 -1.57
C LEU A 317 3.55 -23.32 -1.11
N PRO A 318 4.16 -23.09 0.07
CA PRO A 318 5.30 -23.85 0.54
C PRO A 318 4.95 -25.31 0.85
N ALA A 319 5.86 -26.24 0.54
CA ALA A 319 5.65 -27.67 0.80
C ALA A 319 5.44 -28.01 2.29
N SER A 320 6.04 -27.24 3.21
CA SER A 320 5.90 -27.45 4.65
C SER A 320 4.50 -27.14 5.19
N ASN A 321 3.87 -26.10 4.65
CA ASN A 321 2.49 -25.71 4.94
C ASN A 321 1.98 -24.92 3.73
N LYS A 322 1.23 -25.61 2.86
CA LYS A 322 0.71 -25.09 1.60
C LYS A 322 -0.06 -23.79 1.79
N TRP A 323 -0.73 -23.63 2.93
CA TRP A 323 -1.66 -22.52 3.19
C TRP A 323 -1.10 -21.40 4.06
N LYS A 324 0.15 -21.52 4.55
CA LYS A 324 0.74 -20.57 5.50
C LYS A 324 0.59 -19.11 5.06
N ASN A 325 0.99 -18.80 3.83
CA ASN A 325 0.96 -17.42 3.32
C ASN A 325 -0.47 -16.96 3.04
N LEU A 326 -1.28 -17.83 2.43
CA LEU A 326 -2.69 -17.56 2.11
C LEU A 326 -3.49 -17.21 3.38
N ASP A 327 -3.37 -18.06 4.40
CA ASP A 327 -4.07 -17.89 5.67
C ASP A 327 -3.61 -16.62 6.40
N SER A 328 -2.31 -16.33 6.41
CA SER A 328 -1.79 -15.15 7.09
C SER A 328 -2.28 -13.85 6.42
N ILE A 329 -2.26 -13.80 5.08
CA ILE A 329 -2.77 -12.65 4.32
C ILE A 329 -4.28 -12.49 4.53
N TYR A 330 -5.03 -13.59 4.52
CA TYR A 330 -6.47 -13.55 4.76
C TYR A 330 -6.81 -13.11 6.19
N GLU A 331 -6.10 -13.59 7.21
CA GLU A 331 -6.35 -13.17 8.59
C GLU A 331 -6.01 -11.69 8.81
N LEU A 332 -4.95 -11.16 8.18
CA LEU A 332 -4.70 -9.71 8.17
C LEU A 332 -5.85 -8.94 7.49
N PHE A 333 -6.27 -9.38 6.30
CA PHE A 333 -7.39 -8.79 5.57
C PHE A 333 -8.68 -8.79 6.40
N LYS A 334 -9.02 -9.95 6.98
CA LYS A 334 -10.20 -10.16 7.81
C LYS A 334 -10.17 -9.33 9.09
N ALA A 335 -9.02 -9.20 9.74
CA ALA A 335 -8.88 -8.38 10.94
C ALA A 335 -9.14 -6.90 10.64
N ILE A 336 -8.58 -6.37 9.55
CA ILE A 336 -8.78 -4.96 9.13
C ILE A 336 -10.23 -4.70 8.71
N VAL A 337 -10.85 -5.58 7.90
CA VAL A 337 -12.30 -5.51 7.59
C VAL A 337 -13.15 -5.64 8.87
N GLY A 338 -12.63 -6.39 9.85
CA GLY A 338 -13.18 -6.56 11.19
C GLY A 338 -13.33 -5.26 11.98
N GLN A 339 -12.41 -4.32 11.80
CA GLN A 339 -12.36 -3.08 12.58
C GLN A 339 -13.19 -1.95 11.96
N ILE A 340 -13.30 -1.90 10.62
CA ILE A 340 -14.02 -0.83 9.90
C ILE A 340 -15.47 -0.69 10.39
N PHE A 341 -16.11 -1.78 10.81
CA PHE A 341 -17.48 -1.80 11.32
C PHE A 341 -17.58 -2.24 12.79
N GLY A 342 -16.50 -2.08 13.57
CA GLY A 342 -16.34 -2.61 14.94
C GLY A 342 -17.07 -1.86 16.05
N GLY A 343 -17.75 -0.75 15.77
CA GLY A 343 -18.68 -0.10 16.71
C GLY A 343 -20.04 -0.79 16.68
N SER A 344 -20.64 -1.07 17.85
CA SER A 344 -22.04 -1.50 17.92
C SER A 344 -22.91 -0.47 17.17
N PRO A 345 -23.66 -0.84 16.12
CA PRO A 345 -24.45 0.11 15.35
C PRO A 345 -25.68 0.51 16.16
N THR A 346 -25.60 1.59 16.91
CA THR A 346 -26.77 2.24 17.52
C THR A 346 -27.31 3.28 16.53
N GLY A 347 -28.09 2.82 15.55
CA GLY A 347 -28.84 3.68 14.62
C GLY A 347 -28.41 3.57 13.14
N SER A 348 -29.34 3.88 12.24
CA SER A 348 -29.14 3.94 10.79
C SER A 348 -28.15 5.03 10.37
N ASP A 349 -28.12 6.15 11.08
CA ASP A 349 -27.34 7.35 10.70
C ASP A 349 -25.82 7.24 10.94
N ASP A 350 -25.38 6.36 11.85
CA ASP A 350 -23.94 6.12 12.11
C ASP A 350 -23.31 5.17 11.09
N LYS A 351 -24.11 4.31 10.44
CA LYS A 351 -23.62 3.39 9.40
C LYS A 351 -23.11 4.17 8.18
N ASP A 352 -23.82 5.22 7.76
CA ASP A 352 -23.45 6.00 6.58
C ASP A 352 -22.25 6.92 6.81
N LYS A 353 -22.04 7.44 8.03
CA LYS A 353 -20.85 8.23 8.38
C LYS A 353 -19.54 7.43 8.34
N VAL A 354 -19.58 6.15 8.73
CA VAL A 354 -18.43 5.23 8.62
C VAL A 354 -18.13 4.90 7.14
N LEU A 355 -19.17 4.68 6.33
CA LEU A 355 -19.01 4.49 4.88
C LEU A 355 -18.46 5.74 4.17
N LEU A 356 -18.81 6.94 4.64
CA LEU A 356 -18.33 8.21 4.07
C LEU A 356 -16.87 8.52 4.40
N SER A 357 -16.27 7.82 5.37
CA SER A 357 -14.93 8.11 5.89
C SER A 357 -13.98 6.92 5.88
N VAL A 358 -14.11 6.01 4.89
CA VAL A 358 -13.06 5.01 4.64
C VAL A 358 -11.78 5.75 4.27
N SER A 359 -10.96 5.96 5.29
CA SER A 359 -9.70 6.68 5.21
C SER A 359 -8.84 6.09 4.09
N GLU A 360 -8.08 6.95 3.42
CA GLU A 360 -7.02 6.58 2.48
C GLU A 360 -6.11 5.48 3.08
N LEU A 361 -5.96 5.48 4.41
CA LEU A 361 -5.28 4.43 5.18
C LEU A 361 -5.82 3.02 4.90
N TYR A 362 -7.13 2.80 5.04
CA TYR A 362 -7.75 1.48 4.83
C TYR A 362 -7.68 1.06 3.36
N GLN A 363 -7.77 2.01 2.43
CA GLN A 363 -7.61 1.73 1.00
C GLN A 363 -6.21 1.19 0.69
N ASN A 364 -5.18 1.83 1.25
CA ASN A 364 -3.78 1.44 1.09
C ASN A 364 -3.44 0.10 1.74
N GLU A 365 -4.18 -0.29 2.79
CA GLU A 365 -3.98 -1.56 3.50
C GLU A 365 -4.73 -2.73 2.86
N LEU A 366 -6.03 -2.56 2.59
CA LEU A 366 -6.90 -3.64 2.13
C LEU A 366 -6.72 -3.96 0.65
N THR A 367 -6.47 -2.97 -0.20
CA THR A 367 -6.43 -3.18 -1.66
C THR A 367 -5.33 -4.16 -2.07
N PRO A 368 -4.06 -4.04 -1.62
CA PRO A 368 -3.03 -5.01 -1.99
C PRO A 368 -3.33 -6.42 -1.47
N LEU A 369 -3.81 -6.55 -0.22
CA LEU A 369 -4.16 -7.85 0.36
C LEU A 369 -5.30 -8.53 -0.42
N ALA A 370 -6.36 -7.78 -0.75
CA ALA A 370 -7.51 -8.28 -1.49
C ALA A 370 -7.10 -8.75 -2.89
N LEU A 371 -6.29 -7.97 -3.61
CA LEU A 371 -5.86 -8.32 -4.96
C LEU A 371 -4.91 -9.54 -4.99
N ILE A 372 -4.06 -9.71 -3.97
CA ILE A 372 -3.26 -10.94 -3.82
C ILE A 372 -4.18 -12.15 -3.62
N LEU A 373 -5.17 -12.04 -2.72
CA LEU A 373 -6.13 -13.12 -2.47
C LEU A 373 -6.93 -13.45 -3.74
N VAL A 374 -7.41 -12.44 -4.47
CA VAL A 374 -8.11 -12.60 -5.76
C VAL A 374 -7.27 -13.41 -6.73
N ARG A 375 -5.99 -13.08 -6.90
CA ARG A 375 -5.10 -13.82 -7.82
C ARG A 375 -4.90 -15.27 -7.39
N LEU A 376 -4.62 -15.51 -6.11
CA LEU A 376 -4.46 -16.87 -5.58
C LEU A 376 -5.72 -17.71 -5.76
N MET A 377 -6.90 -17.15 -5.47
CA MET A 377 -8.18 -17.86 -5.63
C MET A 377 -8.54 -18.09 -7.10
N SER A 378 -8.19 -17.16 -7.98
CA SER A 378 -8.45 -17.29 -9.42
C SER A 378 -7.57 -18.35 -10.08
N GLU A 379 -6.32 -18.51 -9.59
CA GLU A 379 -5.36 -19.44 -10.17
C GLU A 379 -5.35 -20.82 -9.51
N HIS A 380 -5.80 -20.93 -8.25
CA HIS A 380 -5.77 -22.17 -7.46
C HIS A 380 -7.15 -22.49 -6.85
N SER A 381 -7.85 -23.49 -7.41
CA SER A 381 -9.20 -23.92 -6.96
C SER A 381 -9.26 -24.28 -5.48
N ASP A 382 -8.22 -24.93 -4.96
CA ASP A 382 -8.11 -25.33 -3.55
C ASP A 382 -8.01 -24.11 -2.63
N ALA A 383 -7.28 -23.07 -3.05
CA ALA A 383 -7.16 -21.82 -2.30
C ALA A 383 -8.52 -21.11 -2.23
N ARG A 384 -9.23 -21.06 -3.36
CA ARG A 384 -10.61 -20.54 -3.43
C ARG A 384 -11.54 -21.26 -2.47
N LEU A 385 -11.60 -22.60 -2.51
CA LEU A 385 -12.49 -23.37 -1.63
C LEU A 385 -12.17 -23.14 -0.14
N ARG A 386 -10.89 -23.02 0.19
CA ARG A 386 -10.45 -22.72 1.56
C ARG A 386 -10.97 -21.35 2.04
N ILE A 387 -10.78 -20.30 1.24
CA ILE A 387 -11.27 -18.95 1.58
C ILE A 387 -12.80 -18.90 1.55
N PHE A 388 -13.45 -19.59 0.61
CA PHE A 388 -14.89 -19.72 0.55
C PHE A 388 -15.47 -20.20 1.88
N HIS A 389 -14.89 -21.26 2.46
CA HIS A 389 -15.35 -21.77 3.76
C HIS A 389 -15.05 -20.85 4.96
N GLN A 390 -14.16 -19.88 4.82
CA GLN A 390 -13.90 -18.86 5.85
C GLN A 390 -14.83 -17.64 5.70
N VAL A 391 -15.20 -17.29 4.46
CA VAL A 391 -16.15 -16.20 4.16
C VAL A 391 -17.60 -16.65 4.37
N TYR A 392 -17.91 -17.91 4.02
CA TYR A 392 -19.20 -18.58 4.13
C TYR A 392 -19.04 -19.93 4.88
N PRO A 393 -19.19 -19.95 6.23
CA PRO A 393 -18.91 -21.13 7.06
C PRO A 393 -19.76 -22.37 6.70
N GLN A 394 -19.14 -23.56 6.77
CA GLN A 394 -19.63 -24.86 6.25
C GLN A 394 -20.98 -25.41 6.74
N ASN A 395 -21.67 -24.74 7.68
CA ASN A 395 -23.01 -25.13 8.13
C ASN A 395 -24.11 -24.15 7.66
N ALA A 396 -23.73 -23.10 6.93
CA ALA A 396 -24.63 -22.13 6.38
C ALA A 396 -24.58 -22.24 4.85
N ASN A 397 -25.63 -22.82 4.25
CA ASN A 397 -26.11 -22.25 3.00
C ASN A 397 -26.14 -20.73 3.19
N ILE A 398 -25.75 -19.97 2.17
CA ILE A 398 -25.88 -18.50 2.22
C ILE A 398 -27.24 -18.18 2.82
N ASP A 399 -27.26 -17.45 3.92
CA ASP A 399 -28.51 -17.16 4.60
C ASP A 399 -29.29 -16.17 3.75
N TYR A 400 -30.14 -16.72 2.89
CA TYR A 400 -31.02 -15.95 2.03
C TYR A 400 -32.18 -15.35 2.84
N SER A 401 -32.36 -15.62 4.14
CA SER A 401 -33.40 -14.92 4.91
C SER A 401 -33.09 -13.44 5.17
N LEU A 402 -31.81 -13.04 5.02
CA LEU A 402 -31.33 -11.69 5.27
C LEU A 402 -30.71 -11.06 4.01
N LEU A 403 -30.83 -9.74 3.92
CA LEU A 403 -30.16 -8.96 2.88
C LEU A 403 -28.65 -9.21 2.93
N PRO A 404 -27.96 -9.28 1.77
CA PRO A 404 -26.51 -9.53 1.70
C PRO A 404 -25.67 -8.66 2.65
N GLU A 405 -26.05 -7.40 2.84
CA GLU A 405 -25.40 -6.45 3.76
C GLU A 405 -25.71 -6.66 5.23
N ASP A 406 -26.74 -7.42 5.60
CA ASP A 406 -27.18 -7.64 6.98
C ASP A 406 -26.87 -9.05 7.49
N ARG A 407 -26.37 -9.93 6.61
CA ARG A 407 -25.89 -11.26 6.97
C ARG A 407 -24.78 -11.22 8.04
N PRO A 408 -24.66 -12.25 8.88
CA PRO A 408 -23.56 -12.35 9.83
C PRO A 408 -22.23 -12.62 9.11
N GLY A 409 -21.14 -12.10 9.69
CA GLY A 409 -19.77 -12.43 9.26
C GLY A 409 -19.11 -11.38 8.36
N ILE A 410 -18.05 -11.81 7.67
CA ILE A 410 -17.20 -10.92 6.85
C ILE A 410 -17.83 -10.60 5.49
N SER A 411 -18.63 -11.50 4.92
CA SER A 411 -19.28 -11.32 3.61
C SER A 411 -20.11 -10.03 3.55
N ALA A 412 -20.97 -9.80 4.54
CA ALA A 412 -21.78 -8.58 4.65
C ALA A 412 -20.93 -7.31 4.77
N ARG A 413 -19.80 -7.37 5.49
CA ARG A 413 -18.88 -6.23 5.63
C ARG A 413 -18.21 -5.90 4.30
N ILE A 414 -17.83 -6.92 3.52
CA ILE A 414 -17.25 -6.74 2.18
C ILE A 414 -18.29 -6.15 1.23
N VAL A 415 -19.55 -6.63 1.27
CA VAL A 415 -20.66 -6.06 0.48
C VAL A 415 -20.87 -4.58 0.83
N ARG A 416 -20.79 -4.20 2.10
CA ARG A 416 -20.86 -2.78 2.52
C ARG A 416 -19.69 -1.97 1.95
N LEU A 417 -18.48 -2.52 1.95
CA LEU A 417 -17.30 -1.85 1.36
C LEU A 417 -17.40 -1.65 -0.16
N MET A 418 -18.13 -2.52 -0.89
CA MET A 418 -18.41 -2.32 -2.31
C MET A 418 -19.24 -1.06 -2.60
N ARG A 419 -19.97 -0.53 -1.61
CA ARG A 419 -20.84 0.64 -1.77
C ARG A 419 -20.18 1.98 -1.41
N VAL A 420 -18.91 1.97 -0.99
CA VAL A 420 -18.20 3.16 -0.52
C VAL A 420 -17.88 4.08 -1.70
N PRO A 421 -18.55 5.25 -1.87
CA PRO A 421 -18.40 6.06 -3.08
C PRO A 421 -17.02 6.71 -3.21
N GLN A 422 -16.37 7.01 -2.07
CA GLN A 422 -15.04 7.64 -2.00
C GLN A 422 -13.91 6.61 -1.80
N GLY A 423 -14.20 5.32 -2.03
CA GLY A 423 -13.29 4.22 -1.71
C GLY A 423 -12.16 4.00 -2.73
N GLY A 424 -12.06 4.83 -3.77
CA GLY A 424 -11.04 4.68 -4.82
C GLY A 424 -11.11 3.30 -5.47
N MET A 425 -10.00 2.54 -5.44
CA MET A 425 -9.94 1.18 -5.98
C MET A 425 -10.54 0.10 -5.05
N LEU A 426 -10.77 0.43 -3.77
CA LEU A 426 -11.19 -0.55 -2.77
C LEU A 426 -12.55 -1.20 -3.10
N PRO A 427 -13.63 -0.48 -3.47
CA PRO A 427 -14.90 -1.08 -3.83
C PRO A 427 -14.78 -2.09 -4.97
N GLY A 428 -13.98 -1.73 -5.98
CA GLY A 428 -13.66 -2.62 -7.09
C GLY A 428 -12.89 -3.86 -6.65
N ALA A 429 -11.91 -3.73 -5.76
CA ALA A 429 -11.15 -4.86 -5.23
C ALA A 429 -12.00 -5.79 -4.34
N MET A 430 -12.96 -5.24 -3.59
CA MET A 430 -13.91 -6.02 -2.79
C MET A 430 -14.87 -6.82 -3.66
N GLY A 431 -15.35 -6.22 -4.75
CA GLY A 431 -16.15 -6.94 -5.75
C GLY A 431 -15.36 -8.05 -6.44
N ASP A 432 -14.12 -7.78 -6.86
CA ASP A 432 -13.22 -8.80 -7.42
C ASP A 432 -13.00 -9.95 -6.43
N PHE A 433 -12.84 -9.63 -5.14
CA PHE A 433 -12.68 -10.61 -4.08
C PHE A 433 -13.89 -11.55 -3.96
N LEU A 434 -15.11 -11.00 -3.85
CA LEU A 434 -16.31 -11.81 -3.74
C LEU A 434 -16.59 -12.61 -5.03
N LEU A 435 -16.36 -12.02 -6.21
CA LEU A 435 -16.49 -12.73 -7.48
C LEU A 435 -15.51 -13.91 -7.57
N ALA A 436 -14.25 -13.70 -7.16
CA ALA A 436 -13.24 -14.76 -7.14
C ALA A 436 -13.57 -15.88 -6.14
N VAL A 437 -14.05 -15.53 -4.93
CA VAL A 437 -14.52 -16.50 -3.91
C VAL A 437 -15.65 -17.37 -4.46
N LEU A 438 -16.61 -16.76 -5.17
CA LEU A 438 -17.75 -17.43 -5.80
C LEU A 438 -17.41 -18.10 -7.14
N GLY A 439 -16.12 -18.19 -7.47
CA GLY A 439 -15.63 -18.97 -8.59
C GLY A 439 -15.81 -18.33 -9.96
N HIS A 440 -15.89 -17.00 -10.02
CA HIS A 440 -16.17 -16.22 -11.23
C HIS A 440 -17.53 -16.55 -11.87
N ASP A 441 -18.45 -17.09 -11.07
CA ASP A 441 -19.83 -17.35 -11.49
C ASP A 441 -20.69 -16.11 -11.20
N VAL A 442 -21.07 -15.41 -12.27
CA VAL A 442 -21.90 -14.19 -12.23
C VAL A 442 -23.23 -14.45 -11.51
N LYS A 443 -23.82 -15.63 -11.69
CA LYS A 443 -25.10 -15.97 -11.08
C LYS A 443 -24.95 -16.14 -9.57
N GLN A 444 -23.96 -16.91 -9.12
CA GLN A 444 -23.66 -17.06 -7.70
C GLN A 444 -23.27 -15.72 -7.08
N PHE A 445 -22.57 -14.87 -7.83
CA PHE A 445 -22.26 -13.50 -7.42
C PHE A 445 -23.50 -12.67 -7.17
N ILE A 446 -24.46 -12.61 -8.11
CA ILE A 446 -25.74 -11.89 -7.94
C ILE A 446 -26.50 -12.41 -6.70
N MET A 447 -26.62 -13.73 -6.54
CA MET A 447 -27.27 -14.32 -5.35
C MET A 447 -26.51 -14.01 -4.05
N GLY A 448 -25.19 -13.91 -4.12
CA GLY A 448 -24.32 -13.65 -2.99
C GLY A 448 -24.33 -12.20 -2.53
N VAL A 449 -24.42 -11.22 -3.44
CA VAL A 449 -24.28 -9.79 -3.14
C VAL A 449 -25.54 -8.95 -3.39
N GLY A 450 -26.56 -9.51 -4.05
CA GLY A 450 -27.77 -8.81 -4.50
C GLY A 450 -27.59 -8.10 -5.85
N TYR A 451 -28.63 -8.04 -6.67
CA TYR A 451 -28.57 -7.48 -8.03
C TYR A 451 -28.07 -6.03 -8.06
N GLY A 452 -28.55 -5.16 -7.15
CA GLY A 452 -28.14 -3.75 -7.14
C GLY A 452 -26.64 -3.56 -6.95
N ASN A 453 -26.04 -4.30 -6.01
CA ASN A 453 -24.60 -4.27 -5.75
C ASN A 453 -23.81 -4.89 -6.91
N ALA A 454 -24.31 -6.01 -7.45
CA ALA A 454 -23.68 -6.70 -8.57
C ALA A 454 -23.68 -5.83 -9.84
N ALA A 455 -24.83 -5.27 -10.22
CA ALA A 455 -24.99 -4.44 -11.41
C ALA A 455 -24.10 -3.19 -11.34
N GLY A 456 -24.05 -2.51 -10.18
CA GLY A 456 -23.16 -1.36 -9.97
C GLY A 456 -21.69 -1.71 -10.14
N TYR A 457 -21.26 -2.84 -9.56
CA TYR A 457 -19.89 -3.34 -9.71
C TYR A 457 -19.56 -3.73 -11.18
N MET A 458 -20.45 -4.46 -11.86
CA MET A 458 -20.21 -4.91 -13.24
C MET A 458 -20.18 -3.73 -14.22
N PHE A 459 -21.09 -2.77 -14.06
CA PHE A 459 -21.08 -1.53 -14.83
C PHE A 459 -19.75 -0.77 -14.65
N ALA A 460 -19.29 -0.61 -13.41
CA ALA A 460 -18.01 0.04 -13.11
C ALA A 460 -16.80 -0.69 -13.70
N ARG A 461 -16.88 -2.02 -13.89
CA ARG A 461 -15.83 -2.85 -14.50
C ARG A 461 -15.96 -3.01 -16.02
N GLY A 462 -17.01 -2.46 -16.63
CA GLY A 462 -17.29 -2.66 -18.06
C GLY A 462 -17.62 -4.11 -18.42
N ILE A 463 -18.11 -4.89 -17.45
CA ILE A 463 -18.58 -6.27 -17.66
C ILE A 463 -20.06 -6.18 -18.04
N GLU A 464 -20.42 -6.65 -19.23
CA GLU A 464 -21.81 -6.73 -19.65
C GLU A 464 -22.53 -7.78 -18.81
N MET A 465 -23.61 -7.36 -18.15
CA MET A 465 -24.52 -8.28 -17.47
C MET A 465 -25.20 -9.15 -18.54
N PRO A 466 -25.14 -10.49 -18.43
CA PRO A 466 -25.90 -11.34 -19.34
C PRO A 466 -27.38 -10.99 -19.23
N ALA A 467 -28.05 -10.75 -20.37
CA ALA A 467 -29.48 -10.39 -20.39
C ALA A 467 -30.33 -11.45 -19.66
N ASP A 468 -29.95 -12.71 -19.83
CA ASP A 468 -30.60 -13.85 -19.19
C ASP A 468 -30.09 -14.10 -17.77
N ALA A 469 -29.15 -13.32 -17.20
CA ALA A 469 -28.61 -13.60 -15.87
C ALA A 469 -29.68 -13.49 -14.78
N LEU A 470 -30.61 -12.55 -14.93
CA LEU A 470 -31.75 -12.41 -14.04
C LEU A 470 -32.72 -13.59 -14.21
N ASP A 471 -33.01 -13.96 -15.46
CA ASP A 471 -33.91 -15.08 -15.79
C ASP A 471 -33.32 -16.43 -15.37
N GLN A 472 -32.02 -16.64 -15.52
CA GLN A 472 -31.28 -17.85 -15.14
C GLN A 472 -31.01 -17.94 -13.63
N ALA A 473 -30.84 -16.81 -12.94
CA ALA A 473 -30.84 -16.77 -11.48
C ALA A 473 -32.22 -17.18 -10.94
N SER A 474 -33.29 -16.65 -11.55
CA SER A 474 -34.68 -16.95 -11.23
C SER A 474 -35.07 -18.41 -11.54
N ALA A 475 -34.57 -18.99 -12.63
CA ALA A 475 -35.00 -20.31 -13.13
C ALA A 475 -34.42 -21.52 -12.37
N SER A 476 -33.48 -21.34 -11.45
CA SER A 476 -32.64 -22.45 -10.97
C SER A 476 -32.92 -22.93 -9.54
N VAL A 477 -34.03 -22.52 -8.95
CA VAL A 477 -34.27 -22.75 -7.53
C VAL A 477 -35.37 -23.79 -7.29
N ASP A 478 -35.09 -25.03 -7.70
CA ASP A 478 -35.83 -26.22 -7.26
C ASP A 478 -34.90 -27.25 -6.56
N ALA A 479 -33.63 -26.90 -6.34
CA ALA A 479 -32.69 -27.73 -5.60
C ALA A 479 -32.73 -27.40 -4.10
N GLY A 480 -33.85 -27.70 -3.45
CA GLY A 480 -33.97 -27.64 -1.97
C GLY A 480 -35.13 -26.82 -1.40
N GLY A 481 -36.06 -26.33 -2.23
CA GLY A 481 -37.35 -25.78 -1.78
C GLY A 481 -37.37 -24.32 -1.29
N MET A 482 -36.32 -23.52 -1.51
CA MET A 482 -36.25 -22.13 -1.07
C MET A 482 -35.96 -21.17 -2.23
N THR A 483 -36.98 -20.57 -2.83
CA THR A 483 -36.86 -19.63 -3.97
C THR A 483 -36.14 -18.35 -3.53
N VAL A 484 -35.00 -18.00 -4.15
CA VAL A 484 -34.22 -16.78 -3.87
C VAL A 484 -34.53 -15.72 -4.91
N ASP A 485 -34.95 -14.54 -4.48
CA ASP A 485 -35.12 -13.35 -5.31
C ASP A 485 -33.74 -12.78 -5.70
N PRO A 486 -33.40 -12.74 -7.00
CA PRO A 486 -32.13 -12.19 -7.46
C PRO A 486 -31.98 -10.69 -7.20
N ILE A 487 -33.09 -9.93 -7.07
CA ILE A 487 -33.05 -8.48 -6.83
C ILE A 487 -32.49 -8.20 -5.44
N THR A 488 -33.12 -8.77 -4.42
CA THR A 488 -32.74 -8.59 -3.01
C THR A 488 -31.62 -9.51 -2.57
N GLY A 489 -31.42 -10.64 -3.25
CA GLY A 489 -30.56 -11.73 -2.77
C GLY A 489 -31.15 -12.44 -1.56
N CYS A 490 -32.45 -12.28 -1.30
CA CYS A 490 -33.17 -12.93 -0.21
C CYS A 490 -34.11 -14.03 -0.70
N SER A 491 -34.46 -14.99 0.14
CA SER A 491 -35.49 -15.98 -0.11
C SER A 491 -36.87 -15.34 -0.06
N LEU A 492 -37.70 -15.64 -1.05
CA LEU A 492 -39.10 -15.27 -1.07
C LEU A 492 -39.87 -16.15 -0.09
N ASN A 493 -40.10 -15.65 1.12
CA ASN A 493 -41.16 -16.18 1.97
C ASN A 493 -42.48 -15.54 1.52
N GLN A 494 -43.25 -16.25 0.69
CA GLN A 494 -44.58 -15.80 0.23
C GLN A 494 -45.46 -15.32 1.41
N THR A 495 -45.34 -15.99 2.55
CA THR A 495 -46.03 -15.67 3.82
C THR A 495 -45.69 -14.31 4.42
N ASP A 496 -44.48 -13.79 4.21
CA ASP A 496 -44.07 -12.49 4.77
C ASP A 496 -44.62 -11.35 3.91
N ILE A 497 -44.63 -11.50 2.58
CA ILE A 497 -45.25 -10.57 1.63
C ILE A 497 -46.76 -10.53 1.87
N ASP A 498 -47.41 -11.69 1.97
CA ASP A 498 -48.84 -11.79 2.25
C ASP A 498 -49.20 -11.20 3.63
N ARG A 499 -48.31 -11.32 4.62
CA ARG A 499 -48.49 -10.75 5.96
C ARG A 499 -48.29 -9.24 5.99
N GLU A 500 -47.29 -8.69 5.29
CA GLU A 500 -47.14 -7.24 5.13
C GLU A 500 -48.33 -6.65 4.39
N LEU A 501 -48.76 -7.27 3.29
CA LEU A 501 -49.97 -6.89 2.57
C LEU A 501 -51.24 -7.04 3.42
N ALA A 502 -51.30 -8.00 4.35
CA ALA A 502 -52.43 -8.15 5.26
C ALA A 502 -52.42 -7.10 6.39
N ASN A 503 -51.26 -6.55 6.75
CA ASN A 503 -51.12 -5.53 7.79
C ASN A 503 -51.33 -4.10 7.28
N MET A 504 -51.18 -3.86 5.97
CA MET A 504 -51.47 -2.55 5.37
C MET A 504 -52.98 -2.33 5.31
N THR A 505 -53.41 -1.15 5.78
CA THR A 505 -54.80 -0.71 5.63
C THR A 505 -55.12 -0.50 4.15
N GLU A 506 -56.40 -0.57 3.79
CA GLU A 506 -56.85 -0.44 2.40
C GLU A 506 -56.47 0.92 1.79
N GLU A 507 -56.49 1.99 2.60
CA GLU A 507 -56.04 3.33 2.22
C GLU A 507 -54.51 3.41 2.01
N GLU A 508 -53.72 2.68 2.80
CA GLU A 508 -52.26 2.62 2.61
C GLU A 508 -51.88 1.84 1.35
N LYS A 509 -52.64 0.81 0.99
CA LYS A 509 -52.46 0.08 -0.27
C LYS A 509 -52.72 0.96 -1.48
N GLU A 510 -53.75 1.80 -1.43
CA GLU A 510 -54.08 2.75 -2.49
C GLU A 510 -52.97 3.79 -2.67
N ARG A 511 -52.50 4.40 -1.57
CA ARG A 511 -51.39 5.38 -1.63
C ARG A 511 -50.10 4.77 -2.17
N GLU A 512 -49.78 3.53 -1.80
CA GLU A 512 -48.59 2.86 -2.33
C GLU A 512 -48.76 2.45 -3.79
N ALA A 513 -49.97 2.06 -4.23
CA ALA A 513 -50.29 1.79 -5.63
C ALA A 513 -50.18 3.05 -6.51
N GLU A 514 -50.67 4.21 -6.02
CA GLU A 514 -50.50 5.51 -6.68
C GLU A 514 -49.03 5.90 -6.79
N ARG A 515 -48.28 5.71 -5.69
CA ARG A 515 -46.84 5.99 -5.66
C ARG A 515 -46.11 5.13 -6.68
N LEU A 516 -46.39 3.83 -6.75
CA LEU A 516 -45.83 2.90 -7.73
C LEU A 516 -46.19 3.30 -9.16
N PHE A 517 -47.44 3.68 -9.42
CA PHE A 517 -47.88 4.16 -10.73
C PHE A 517 -47.03 5.36 -11.20
N VAL A 518 -46.82 6.35 -10.33
CA VAL A 518 -46.00 7.53 -10.64
C VAL A 518 -44.53 7.16 -10.83
N LEU A 519 -43.98 6.22 -10.06
CA LEU A 519 -42.60 5.74 -10.24
C LEU A 519 -42.41 5.07 -11.61
N PHE A 520 -43.33 4.20 -12.02
CA PHE A 520 -43.29 3.53 -13.33
C PHE A 520 -43.46 4.51 -14.49
N GLU A 521 -44.32 5.53 -14.36
CA GLU A 521 -44.48 6.58 -15.37
C GLU A 521 -43.21 7.42 -15.51
N ARG A 522 -42.58 7.79 -14.38
CA ARG A 522 -41.29 8.49 -14.37
C ARG A 522 -40.17 7.65 -14.98
N LEU A 523 -40.10 6.36 -14.65
CA LEU A 523 -39.11 5.43 -15.21
C LEU A 523 -39.27 5.33 -16.74
N ASN A 524 -40.49 5.11 -17.23
CA ASN A 524 -40.77 5.05 -18.66
C ASN A 524 -40.48 6.38 -19.39
N ARG A 525 -40.62 7.53 -18.70
CA ARG A 525 -40.25 8.85 -19.24
C ARG A 525 -38.74 9.06 -19.35
N THR A 526 -37.93 8.39 -18.54
CA THR A 526 -36.45 8.48 -18.61
C THR A 526 -35.83 7.69 -19.77
N GLY A 527 -36.60 6.84 -20.47
CA GLY A 527 -36.25 6.29 -21.79
C GLY A 527 -35.19 5.18 -21.82
N PHE A 528 -34.60 4.80 -20.68
CA PHE A 528 -33.57 3.75 -20.63
C PHE A 528 -34.13 2.32 -20.51
N ILE A 529 -35.36 2.13 -19.99
CA ILE A 529 -36.03 0.83 -19.84
C ILE A 529 -37.51 1.03 -20.16
N LYS A 530 -38.08 0.21 -21.06
CA LYS A 530 -39.53 0.13 -21.27
C LYS A 530 -40.07 -1.00 -20.39
N ALA A 531 -40.59 -0.66 -19.23
CA ALA A 531 -41.27 -1.61 -18.36
C ALA A 531 -42.79 -1.39 -18.49
N ASP A 532 -43.54 -2.44 -18.82
CA ASP A 532 -44.99 -2.39 -18.82
C ASP A 532 -45.47 -2.11 -17.40
N ASN A 533 -46.24 -1.03 -17.21
CA ASN A 533 -46.71 -0.64 -15.89
C ASN A 533 -47.68 -1.72 -15.38
N PRO A 534 -47.36 -2.44 -14.28
CA PRO A 534 -48.17 -3.55 -13.80
C PRO A 534 -49.57 -3.11 -13.36
N VAL A 535 -49.73 -1.85 -12.94
CA VAL A 535 -51.04 -1.26 -12.62
C VAL A 535 -51.88 -1.10 -13.87
N ARG A 536 -51.29 -0.62 -14.98
CA ARG A 536 -52.00 -0.56 -16.28
C ARG A 536 -52.34 -1.95 -16.80
N ALA A 537 -51.41 -2.91 -16.72
CA ALA A 537 -51.67 -4.28 -17.14
C ALA A 537 -52.79 -4.95 -16.30
N ALA A 538 -52.88 -4.64 -15.00
CA ALA A 538 -53.97 -5.10 -14.14
C ALA A 538 -55.33 -4.46 -14.50
N VAL A 539 -55.33 -3.16 -14.86
CA VAL A 539 -56.51 -2.44 -15.37
C VAL A 539 -56.96 -3.02 -16.71
N GLU A 540 -56.04 -3.23 -17.65
CA GLU A 540 -56.33 -3.76 -18.99
C GLU A 540 -56.75 -5.24 -18.97
N SER A 541 -56.25 -6.03 -18.02
CA SER A 541 -56.64 -7.44 -17.83
C SER A 541 -57.91 -7.65 -17.00
N GLY A 542 -58.57 -6.56 -16.56
CA GLY A 542 -59.80 -6.62 -15.77
C GLY A 542 -59.62 -7.19 -14.36
N ARG A 543 -58.39 -7.25 -13.85
CA ARG A 543 -58.06 -7.66 -12.47
C ARG A 543 -57.99 -6.48 -11.50
N PHE A 544 -58.26 -5.27 -11.98
CA PHE A 544 -58.34 -4.07 -11.18
C PHE A 544 -59.75 -3.95 -10.59
N GLN A 545 -59.84 -3.88 -9.27
CA GLN A 545 -61.10 -3.81 -8.54
C GLN A 545 -61.19 -2.42 -7.89
N GLU A 546 -61.99 -1.53 -8.47
CA GLU A 546 -62.34 -0.26 -7.84
C GLU A 546 -63.33 -0.52 -6.70
N ILE A 547 -63.01 -0.05 -5.50
CA ILE A 547 -63.90 -0.14 -4.35
C ILE A 547 -65.00 0.94 -4.53
N PRO A 548 -66.29 0.61 -4.36
CA PRO A 548 -67.34 1.61 -4.42
C PRO A 548 -67.18 2.63 -3.30
N ASP A 549 -67.29 3.91 -3.66
CA ASP A 549 -67.30 5.05 -2.75
C ASP A 549 -68.57 4.98 -1.88
N ASP A 550 -68.45 4.53 -0.63
CA ASP A 550 -69.58 4.48 0.32
C ASP A 550 -69.94 5.90 0.80
N GLY A 551 -70.55 6.66 -0.11
CA GLY A 551 -71.08 8.00 0.08
C GLY A 551 -72.61 8.03 0.10
N ASN A 552 -73.19 7.81 1.29
CA ASN A 552 -74.46 8.37 1.81
C ASN A 552 -75.80 7.66 1.51
N SER A 553 -76.41 7.07 2.55
CA SER A 553 -77.88 6.92 2.65
C SER A 553 -78.39 7.01 4.10
N GLU A 554 -78.45 8.22 4.67
CA GLU A 554 -79.45 8.54 5.69
C GLU A 554 -80.67 9.20 5.02
N SER A 555 -81.66 8.38 4.68
CA SER A 555 -83.06 8.82 4.63
C SER A 555 -83.87 7.94 5.57
N ARG A 556 -84.27 8.50 6.72
CA ARG A 556 -85.27 7.90 7.60
C ARG A 556 -86.35 8.92 7.98
N ASN A 557 -87.49 8.70 7.31
CA ASN A 557 -88.87 8.78 7.79
C ASN A 557 -89.45 10.10 8.29
N SER A 558 -90.45 10.54 7.52
CA SER A 558 -91.68 11.15 8.00
C SER A 558 -92.35 10.29 9.07
N SER A 559 -92.80 10.94 10.16
CA SER A 559 -93.85 10.46 11.04
C SER A 559 -94.68 11.66 11.50
N SER A 560 -95.99 11.50 11.36
CA SER A 560 -97.10 12.41 11.59
C SER A 560 -97.01 13.28 12.84
N ASN A 561 -97.29 14.58 12.69
CA ASN A 561 -98.62 15.16 12.93
C ASN A 561 -98.79 16.48 12.18
#